data_AF-A0A520B696-F1
#
_entry.id   AF-A0A520B696-F1
#
_cell.length_a   1.000
_cell.length_b   1.000
_cell.length_c   1.000
_cell.angle_alpha   90.00
_cell.angle_beta   90.00
_cell.angle_gamma   90.00
#
_symmetry.space_group_name_H-M   'P 1'
#
loop_
_entity.id
_entity.type
_entity.pdbx_description
1 polymer ?
#
loop_
_entity_poly.entity_id
_entity_poly.type
_entity_poly.pdbx_seq_one_letter_code
_entity_poly.pdbx_strand_id
1 'polypeptide(L)' 'PYSPDFNPIEMAFSKLKAHLRKAAERTIHGLWDAIGRIVNLYSPQECSNYFSAAGYDAD' A
#
# COMPACT_ATOMS: atom_id res chain seq x y z
N PRO A 1 -19.26 14.00 -5.74
CA PRO A 1 -19.43 12.64 -5.19
C PRO A 1 -18.04 12.03 -4.92
N TYR A 2 -17.75 11.67 -3.67
CA TYR A 2 -16.53 10.95 -3.33
C TYR A 2 -16.73 9.49 -3.73
N SER A 3 -15.90 8.97 -4.63
CA SER A 3 -15.94 7.55 -5.03
C SER A 3 -14.68 6.85 -4.53
N PRO A 4 -14.65 6.44 -3.24
CA PRO A 4 -13.49 5.77 -2.63
C PRO A 4 -13.11 4.46 -3.33
N ASP A 5 -14.06 3.82 -4.03
CA ASP A 5 -13.83 2.58 -4.78
C ASP A 5 -12.93 2.74 -6.00
N PHE A 6 -12.77 3.97 -6.52
CA PHE A 6 -11.83 4.30 -7.60
C PHE A 6 -10.53 4.91 -7.05
N ASN A 7 -10.10 4.57 -5.83
CA ASN A 7 -8.82 5.05 -5.33
C ASN A 7 -7.79 3.91 -5.26
N PRO A 8 -6.82 3.84 -6.20
CA PRO A 8 -5.82 2.77 -6.24
C PRO A 8 -4.96 2.72 -4.97
N ILE A 9 -4.94 3.80 -4.19
CA ILE A 9 -4.24 3.89 -2.92
C ILE A 9 -4.84 2.97 -1.84
N GLU A 10 -6.14 2.66 -1.90
CA GLU A 10 -6.81 1.88 -0.85
C GLU A 10 -6.34 0.43 -0.83
N MET A 11 -6.09 -0.16 -2.01
CA MET A 11 -5.51 -1.50 -2.13
C MET A 11 -4.08 -1.53 -1.59
N ALA A 12 -3.26 -0.56 -1.99
CA ALA A 12 -1.89 -0.43 -1.51
C ALA A 12 -1.83 -0.24 0.02
N PHE A 13 -2.67 0.64 0.57
CA PHE A 13 -2.72 0.90 2.01
C PHE A 13 -3.29 -0.26 2.81
N SER A 14 -4.21 -1.05 2.25
CA SER A 14 -4.72 -2.25 2.91
C SER A 14 -3.60 -3.28 3.13
N LYS A 15 -2.79 -3.54 2.09
CA LYS A 15 -1.60 -4.40 2.20
C LYS A 15 -0.58 -3.83 3.20
N LEU A 16 -0.30 -2.53 3.14
CA LEU A 16 0.64 -1.85 4.04
C LEU A 16 0.21 -2.02 5.50
N LYS A 17 -1.07 -1.74 5.81
CA LYS A 17 -1.64 -1.90 7.14
C LYS A 17 -1.56 -3.35 7.63
N ALA A 18 -1.79 -4.34 6.75
CA ALA A 18 -1.68 -5.75 7.11
C ALA A 18 -0.24 -6.11 7.53
N HIS A 19 0.76 -5.69 6.77
CA HIS A 19 2.16 -5.92 7.12
C HIS A 19 2.60 -5.17 8.38
N LEU A 20 2.16 -3.91 8.56
CA LEU A 20 2.47 -3.14 9.77
C LEU A 20 1.86 -3.76 11.03
N ARG A 21 0.62 -4.25 10.96
CA ARG A 21 -0.02 -4.99 12.05
C ARG A 21 0.75 -6.27 12.40
N LYS A 22 1.26 -6.98 11.38
CA LYS A 22 2.10 -8.18 11.57
C LYS A 22 3.47 -7.84 12.17
N ALA A 23 4.08 -6.72 11.80
CA ALA A 23 5.36 -6.27 12.34
C ALA A 23 5.27 -5.87 13.82
N ALA A 24 4.10 -5.40 14.27
CA ALA A 24 3.78 -5.12 15.67
C ALA A 24 4.80 -4.21 16.40
N GLU A 25 5.42 -3.30 15.67
CA GLU A 25 6.38 -2.34 16.23
C GLU A 25 5.74 -1.48 17.34
N ARG A 26 6.55 -1.12 18.35
CA ARG A 26 6.11 -0.36 19.54
C ARG A 26 6.83 0.97 19.71
N THR A 27 7.70 1.32 18.77
CA THR A 27 8.45 2.58 18.77
C THR A 27 8.23 3.30 17.44
N ILE A 28 8.34 4.63 17.47
CA ILE A 28 8.23 5.46 16.24
C ILE A 28 9.36 5.10 15.27
N HIS A 29 10.59 4.92 15.78
CA HIS A 29 11.73 4.53 14.95
C HIS A 29 11.53 3.17 14.29
N GLY A 30 11.15 2.15 15.07
CA GLY A 30 10.85 0.82 14.55
C GLY A 30 9.70 0.83 13.54
N LEU A 31 8.68 1.68 13.76
CA LEU A 31 7.60 1.88 12.80
C LEU A 31 8.11 2.45 11.47
N TRP A 32 8.97 3.48 11.49
CA TRP A 32 9.56 4.05 10.28
C TRP A 32 10.40 3.02 9.51
N ASP A 33 11.24 2.26 10.21
CA ASP A 33 12.04 1.21 9.58
C ASP A 33 11.16 0.11 8.99
N ALA A 34 10.08 -0.28 9.68
CA ALA A 34 9.12 -1.25 9.18
C ALA A 34 8.41 -0.75 7.92
N ILE A 35 8.00 0.52 7.89
CA ILE A 35 7.42 1.14 6.69
C ILE A 35 8.40 1.05 5.53
N GLY A 36 9.67 1.44 5.73
CA GLY A 36 10.70 1.36 4.68
C GLY A 36 10.89 -0.07 4.15
N ARG A 37 10.98 -1.07 5.03
CA ARG A 37 11.07 -2.48 4.63
C ARG A 37 9.84 -2.95 3.85
N ILE A 38 8.64 -2.55 4.27
CA ILE A 38 7.38 -3.00 3.67
C ILE A 38 7.15 -2.35 2.30
N VAL A 39 7.47 -1.06 2.13
CA VAL A 39 7.36 -0.38 0.83
C VAL A 39 8.24 -1.05 -0.23
N ASN A 40 9.40 -1.60 0.15
CA ASN A 40 10.25 -2.39 -0.75
C ASN A 40 9.63 -3.73 -1.21
N LEU A 41 8.51 -4.17 -0.62
CA LEU A 41 7.79 -5.39 -1.04
C LEU A 41 6.85 -5.14 -2.23
N TYR A 42 6.64 -3.88 -2.62
CA TYR A 42 5.77 -3.52 -3.73
C TYR A 42 6.58 -3.52 -5.02
N SER A 43 6.20 -4.40 -5.94
CA SER A 43 6.78 -4.37 -7.29
C SER A 43 6.09 -3.32 -8.16
N PRO A 44 6.79 -2.76 -9.17
CA PRO A 44 6.15 -1.85 -10.13
C PRO A 44 4.91 -2.46 -10.80
N GLN A 45 4.96 -3.76 -11.12
CA GLN A 45 3.83 -4.48 -11.71
C GLN A 45 2.63 -4.54 -10.77
N GLU A 46 2.87 -4.81 -9.48
CA GLU A 46 1.79 -4.83 -8.49
C GLU A 46 1.15 -3.44 -8.33
N CYS A 47 1.96 -2.37 -8.32
CA CYS A 47 1.45 -1.00 -8.31
C CYS A 47 0.58 -0.72 -9.53
N SER A 48 1.04 -1.08 -10.74
CA SER A 48 0.26 -0.96 -11.97
C SER A 48 -1.08 -1.67 -11.88
N ASN A 49 -1.10 -2.87 -11.29
CA ASN A 49 -2.33 -3.63 -11.12
C ASN A 49 -3.34 -2.92 -10.19
N TYR A 50 -2.90 -2.16 -9.19
CA TYR A 50 -3.80 -1.36 -8.35
C TYR A 50 -4.46 -0.23 -9.14
N PHE A 51 -3.71 0.45 -10.02
CA PHE A 51 -4.26 1.47 -10.91
C PHE A 51 -5.30 0.87 -11.87
N SER A 52 -4.99 -0.25 -12.52
CA SER A 52 -5.92 -0.95 -13.40
C SER A 52 -7.17 -1.44 -12.66
N ALA A 53 -7.02 -1.98 -11.44
CA ALA A 53 -8.14 -2.43 -10.62
C ALA A 53 -9.06 -1.28 -10.18
N ALA A 54 -8.51 -0.07 -10.04
CA ALA A 54 -9.27 1.15 -9.79
C ALA A 54 -9.77 1.84 -11.08
N GLY A 55 -9.71 1.18 -12.24
CA GLY A 55 -10.23 1.70 -13.51
C GLY A 55 -9.38 2.80 -14.15
N TYR A 56 -8.12 2.95 -13.73
CA TYR A 56 -7.15 3.80 -14.41
C TYR A 56 -6.32 2.98 -15.39
N ASP A 57 -6.25 3.42 -16.64
CA ASP A 57 -5.25 2.91 -17.57
C ASP A 57 -3.86 3.34 -17.06
N ALA A 58 -3.06 2.34 -16.71
CA ALA A 58 -1.66 2.53 -16.35
C ALA A 58 -0.85 2.50 -17.66
N ASP A 59 -0.95 3.56 -18.46
CA ASP A 59 -0.08 3.81 -19.61
C ASP A 59 1.33 4.24 -19.16
#